data_AF-A0AA97GQ81-F1
#
_entry.id   AF-A0AA97GQ81-F1
#
_cell.length_a   1.000
_cell.length_b   1.000
_cell.length_c   1.000
_cell.angle_alpha   90.00
_cell.angle_beta   90.00
_cell.angle_gamma   90.00
#
_symmetry.space_group_name_H-M   'P 1'
#
loop_
_entity.id
_entity.type
_entity.pdbx_description
1 polymer ?
#
loop_
_entity_poly.entity_id
_entity_poly.type
_entity_poly.pdbx_seq_one_letter_code
_entity_poly.pdbx_strand_id
1 'polypeptide(L)'
;MELKQYHEEALRTESVIPNISGVSVPHLYLLLSAAHSLGEMLDQFKKGIFYRKPIDINRFKKGLADLQDLIGTLSPESISADELHDDTNTMMMTGFDGKAHNIGLGSLGAIDSRILHASLGVFTESAEICKALVNTIEGQSLDLVNLSEEFGDLNWYSLGVFPSASGIHYGRILETNIVKLAVRYPEKFEAFLAHDENRNLVEERKALVNGIK
;
A
#
# COMPACT_ATOMS: atom_id res chain seq x y z
N MET A 1 4.76 -7.35 -25.19
CA MET A 1 5.59 -6.13 -25.02
C MET A 1 6.72 -6.49 -24.07
N GLU A 2 7.95 -6.09 -24.38
CA GLU A 2 9.09 -6.30 -23.49
C GLU A 2 8.98 -5.37 -22.26
N LEU A 3 9.42 -5.81 -21.08
CA LEU A 3 9.32 -5.01 -19.84
C LEU A 3 10.04 -3.67 -19.94
N LYS A 4 11.14 -3.61 -20.70
CA LYS A 4 11.84 -2.36 -20.96
C LYS A 4 10.96 -1.37 -21.74
N GLN A 5 10.32 -1.84 -22.80
CA GLN A 5 9.41 -1.03 -23.60
C GLN A 5 8.19 -0.59 -22.77
N TYR A 6 7.66 -1.48 -21.92
CA TYR A 6 6.59 -1.13 -20.99
C TYR A 6 6.99 0.01 -20.05
N HIS A 7 8.18 -0.08 -19.45
CA HIS A 7 8.68 0.93 -18.53
C HIS A 7 8.84 2.29 -19.22
N GLU A 8 9.39 2.32 -20.43
CA GLU A 8 9.54 3.56 -21.22
C GLU A 8 8.19 4.19 -21.57
N GLU A 9 7.20 3.39 -21.98
CA GLU A 9 5.85 3.89 -22.30
C GLU A 9 5.09 4.35 -21.06
N ALA A 10 5.27 3.68 -19.91
CA ALA A 10 4.66 4.08 -18.65
C ALA A 10 5.16 5.47 -18.20
N LEU A 11 6.48 5.69 -18.26
CA LEU A 11 7.07 6.98 -17.87
C LEU A 11 6.66 8.13 -18.80
N ARG A 12 6.33 7.84 -20.07
CA ARG A 12 5.83 8.86 -21.02
C ARG A 12 4.48 9.43 -20.59
N THR A 13 3.68 8.69 -19.83
CA THR A 13 2.35 9.11 -19.37
C THR A 13 2.35 9.60 -17.91
N GLU A 14 3.52 9.70 -17.29
CA GLU A 14 3.63 10.09 -15.88
C GLU A 14 3.35 11.58 -15.67
N SER A 15 2.51 11.88 -14.68
CA SER A 15 2.41 13.23 -14.13
C SER A 15 3.52 13.47 -13.10
N VAL A 16 4.42 14.41 -13.39
CA VAL A 16 5.56 14.75 -12.52
C VAL A 16 5.38 16.16 -11.98
N ILE A 17 5.41 16.28 -10.64
CA ILE A 17 5.35 17.56 -9.94
C ILE A 17 6.67 17.83 -9.20
N PRO A 18 7.18 19.06 -9.18
CA PRO A 18 8.44 19.39 -8.52
C PRO A 18 8.34 19.32 -6.99
N ASN A 19 7.19 19.70 -6.42
CA ASN A 19 6.93 19.68 -4.99
C ASN A 19 5.45 19.35 -4.74
N ILE A 20 5.18 18.77 -3.57
CA ILE A 20 3.81 18.55 -3.07
C ILE A 20 3.34 19.86 -2.43
N SER A 21 2.13 20.31 -2.74
CA SER A 21 1.52 21.54 -2.21
C SER A 21 0.01 21.54 -2.45
N GLY A 22 -0.73 22.43 -1.78
CA GLY A 22 -2.16 22.65 -1.98
C GLY A 22 -3.08 21.55 -1.45
N VAL A 23 -2.58 20.72 -0.53
CA VAL A 23 -3.32 19.64 0.13
C VAL A 23 -2.99 19.54 1.61
N SER A 24 -3.99 19.18 2.40
CA SER A 24 -3.85 19.01 3.84
C SER A 24 -3.10 17.72 4.19
N VAL A 25 -1.88 17.86 4.70
CA VAL A 25 -1.06 16.71 5.12
C VAL A 25 -1.63 15.97 6.34
N PRO A 26 -2.24 16.62 7.35
CA PRO A 26 -2.94 15.90 8.42
C PRO A 26 -4.02 14.94 7.91
N HIS A 27 -4.85 15.39 6.94
CA HIS A 27 -5.89 14.54 6.35
C HIS A 27 -5.30 13.41 5.51
N LEU A 28 -4.26 13.69 4.72
CA LEU A 28 -3.54 12.64 3.99
C LEU A 28 -2.98 11.57 4.97
N TYR A 29 -2.39 12.01 6.08
CA TYR A 29 -1.86 11.12 7.11
C TYR A 29 -2.96 10.25 7.75
N LEU A 30 -4.13 10.82 8.05
CA LEU A 30 -5.29 10.08 8.57
C LEU A 30 -5.76 9.00 7.59
N LEU A 31 -5.90 9.35 6.30
CA LEU A 31 -6.35 8.42 5.26
C LEU A 31 -5.34 7.29 5.04
N LEU A 32 -4.03 7.59 5.02
CA LEU A 32 -2.98 6.58 4.92
C LEU A 32 -2.98 5.66 6.15
N SER A 33 -3.25 6.21 7.34
CA SER A 33 -3.35 5.43 8.57
C SER A 33 -4.57 4.50 8.56
N ALA A 34 -5.71 4.98 8.06
CA ALA A 34 -6.92 4.19 7.91
C ALA A 34 -6.75 3.08 6.87
N ALA A 35 -6.12 3.40 5.73
CA ALA A 35 -5.73 2.44 4.69
C ALA A 35 -4.86 1.31 5.24
N HIS A 36 -3.86 1.64 6.07
CA HIS A 36 -3.02 0.65 6.74
C HIS A 36 -3.84 -0.27 7.65
N SER A 37 -4.68 0.29 8.52
CA SER A 37 -5.54 -0.49 9.44
C SER A 37 -6.49 -1.43 8.70
N LEU A 38 -7.11 -0.96 7.60
CA LEU A 38 -7.96 -1.78 6.74
C LEU A 38 -7.17 -2.93 6.08
N GLY A 39 -5.98 -2.64 5.57
CA GLY A 39 -5.10 -3.65 4.98
C GLY A 39 -4.72 -4.76 5.96
N GLU A 40 -4.41 -4.40 7.21
CA GLU A 40 -4.12 -5.36 8.28
C GLU A 40 -5.33 -6.23 8.66
N MET A 41 -6.54 -5.65 8.65
CA MET A 41 -7.77 -6.40 8.87
C MET A 41 -8.05 -7.38 7.71
N LEU A 42 -7.91 -6.93 6.47
CA LEU A 42 -8.06 -7.77 5.27
C LEU A 42 -7.00 -8.88 5.21
N ASP A 43 -5.77 -8.61 5.66
CA ASP A 43 -4.70 -9.62 5.74
C ASP A 43 -5.09 -10.79 6.64
N GLN A 44 -5.85 -10.56 7.72
CA GLN A 44 -6.34 -11.66 8.57
C GLN A 44 -7.31 -12.58 7.83
N PHE A 45 -8.24 -12.02 7.06
CA PHE A 45 -9.15 -12.81 6.23
C PHE A 45 -8.38 -13.58 5.14
N LYS A 46 -7.42 -12.93 4.47
CA LYS A 46 -6.55 -13.57 3.50
C LYS A 46 -5.80 -14.76 4.12
N LYS A 47 -5.17 -14.57 5.29
CA LYS A 47 -4.44 -15.63 6.01
C LYS A 47 -5.37 -16.76 6.46
N GLY A 48 -6.59 -16.45 6.89
CA GLY A 48 -7.61 -17.45 7.23
C GLY A 48 -8.06 -18.29 6.05
N ILE A 49 -8.34 -17.66 4.91
CA ILE A 49 -8.82 -18.32 3.70
C ILE A 49 -7.71 -19.19 3.09
N PHE A 50 -6.52 -18.63 2.87
CA PHE A 50 -5.47 -19.26 2.06
C PHE A 50 -4.45 -20.06 2.88
N TYR A 51 -4.18 -19.67 4.14
CA TYR A 51 -3.15 -20.31 4.97
C TYR A 51 -3.73 -21.09 6.14
N ARG A 52 -5.07 -21.11 6.30
CA ARG A 52 -5.77 -21.77 7.41
C ARG A 52 -5.35 -21.26 8.80
N LYS A 53 -4.85 -20.03 8.87
CA LYS A 53 -4.51 -19.35 10.14
C LYS A 53 -5.77 -18.77 10.78
N PRO A 54 -6.11 -19.10 12.03
CA PRO A 54 -7.26 -18.51 12.71
C PRO A 54 -7.17 -16.97 12.76
N ILE A 55 -8.32 -16.31 12.63
CA ILE A 55 -8.43 -14.85 12.82
C ILE A 55 -8.12 -14.52 14.28
N ASP A 56 -7.24 -13.56 14.50
CA ASP A 56 -6.92 -13.05 15.84
C ASP A 56 -7.95 -11.98 16.21
N ILE A 57 -8.91 -12.37 17.05
CA ILE A 57 -10.01 -11.50 17.45
C ILE A 57 -9.53 -10.24 18.20
N ASN A 58 -8.44 -10.31 18.96
CA ASN A 58 -7.93 -9.17 19.70
C ASN A 58 -7.28 -8.17 18.75
N ARG A 59 -6.46 -8.67 17.81
CA ARG A 59 -5.87 -7.82 16.77
C ARG A 59 -6.94 -7.24 15.84
N PHE A 60 -7.97 -8.01 15.49
CA PHE A 60 -9.07 -7.53 14.67
C PHE A 60 -9.85 -6.40 15.37
N LYS A 61 -10.21 -6.59 16.65
CA LYS A 61 -10.89 -5.56 17.46
C LYS A 61 -10.03 -4.31 17.62
N LYS A 62 -8.72 -4.46 17.82
CA LYS A 62 -7.79 -3.33 17.87
C LYS A 62 -7.80 -2.56 16.56
N GLY A 63 -7.65 -3.24 15.42
CA GLY A 63 -7.71 -2.59 14.10
C GLY A 63 -9.03 -1.86 13.85
N LEU A 64 -10.15 -2.43 14.30
CA LEU A 64 -11.47 -1.78 14.23
C LEU A 64 -11.54 -0.52 15.11
N ALA A 65 -11.03 -0.57 16.34
CA ALA A 65 -11.00 0.59 17.22
C ALA A 65 -10.10 1.72 16.65
N ASP A 66 -8.90 1.35 16.18
CA ASP A 66 -7.99 2.30 15.53
C ASP A 66 -8.66 2.97 14.32
N LEU A 67 -9.41 2.20 13.50
CA LEU A 67 -10.16 2.73 12.37
C LEU A 67 -11.31 3.66 12.80
N GLN A 68 -12.04 3.32 13.86
CA GLN A 68 -13.12 4.15 14.40
C GLN A 68 -12.60 5.51 14.90
N ASP A 69 -11.47 5.53 15.59
CA ASP A 69 -10.84 6.76 16.08
C ASP A 69 -10.38 7.66 14.91
N LEU A 70 -9.79 7.05 13.87
CA LEU A 70 -9.36 7.75 12.66
C LEU A 70 -10.56 8.34 11.89
N ILE A 71 -11.61 7.55 11.66
CA ILE A 71 -12.83 8.00 10.97
C ILE A 71 -13.58 9.05 11.80
N GLY A 72 -13.60 8.91 13.12
CA GLY A 72 -14.20 9.91 14.02
C GLY A 72 -13.52 11.28 13.91
N THR A 73 -12.21 11.29 13.62
CA THR A 73 -11.47 12.52 13.32
C THR A 73 -11.84 13.09 11.95
N LEU A 74 -12.28 12.24 11.01
CA LEU A 74 -12.67 12.61 9.64
C LEU A 74 -14.18 12.84 9.44
N SER A 75 -14.94 13.19 10.49
CA SER A 75 -16.40 13.34 10.42
C SER A 75 -16.82 14.31 9.28
N PRO A 76 -17.76 13.94 8.40
CA PRO A 76 -18.18 14.76 7.26
C PRO A 76 -18.69 16.16 7.65
N GLU A 77 -19.26 16.29 8.86
CA GLU A 77 -19.75 17.54 9.41
C GLU A 77 -18.62 18.50 9.82
N SER A 78 -17.40 17.98 9.96
CA SER A 78 -16.22 18.70 10.46
C SER A 78 -15.18 19.04 9.39
N ILE A 79 -15.36 18.62 8.15
CA ILE A 79 -14.39 18.84 7.07
C ILE A 79 -14.97 19.78 6.01
N SER A 80 -14.24 20.85 5.72
CA SER A 80 -14.49 21.77 4.61
C SER A 80 -13.52 21.56 3.45
N ALA A 81 -13.91 22.01 2.26
CA ALA A 81 -13.02 21.97 1.09
C ALA A 81 -11.76 22.83 1.32
N ASP A 82 -11.90 23.99 1.96
CA ASP A 82 -10.77 24.88 2.27
C ASP A 82 -9.75 24.17 3.17
N GLU A 83 -10.20 23.42 4.18
CA GLU A 83 -9.31 22.64 5.06
C GLU A 83 -8.56 21.53 4.32
N LEU A 84 -9.20 20.87 3.34
CA LEU A 84 -8.55 19.82 2.54
C LEU A 84 -7.50 20.38 1.57
N HIS A 85 -7.64 21.64 1.16
CA HIS A 85 -6.71 22.34 0.26
C HIS A 85 -5.68 23.22 0.99
N ASP A 86 -5.77 23.32 2.32
CA ASP A 86 -4.83 24.08 3.15
C ASP A 86 -3.57 23.25 3.46
N ASP A 87 -2.48 23.58 2.77
CA ASP A 87 -1.16 22.99 3.00
C ASP A 87 -0.35 23.66 4.13
N THR A 88 -0.90 24.70 4.77
CA THR A 88 -0.30 25.35 5.94
C THR A 88 -0.73 24.70 7.25
N ASN A 89 -1.84 23.93 7.22
CA ASN A 89 -2.38 23.29 8.41
C ASN A 89 -1.40 22.26 9.00
N THR A 90 -1.29 22.26 10.32
CA THR A 90 -0.51 21.30 11.08
C THR A 90 -1.31 20.76 12.25
N MET A 91 -1.23 19.45 12.50
CA MET A 91 -1.93 18.81 13.61
C MET A 91 -1.00 17.92 14.43
N MET A 92 -1.19 17.94 15.75
CA MET A 92 -0.54 17.00 16.66
C MET A 92 -1.28 15.66 16.60
N MET A 93 -0.59 14.60 16.22
CA MET A 93 -1.17 13.27 16.02
C MET A 93 -0.30 12.19 16.66
N THR A 94 -0.93 11.14 17.18
CA THR A 94 -0.19 9.98 17.71
C THR A 94 0.18 9.04 16.57
N GLY A 95 1.47 8.78 16.41
CA GLY A 95 2.02 7.89 15.39
C GLY A 95 1.88 6.41 15.72
N PHE A 96 2.17 5.55 14.75
CA PHE A 96 2.25 4.10 14.98
C PHE A 96 3.33 3.70 16.00
N ASP A 97 4.31 4.57 16.24
CA ASP A 97 5.33 4.43 17.28
C ASP A 97 4.84 4.84 18.68
N GLY A 98 3.56 5.25 18.80
CA GLY A 98 2.92 5.69 20.04
C GLY A 98 3.34 7.08 20.49
N LYS A 99 4.08 7.84 19.68
CA LYS A 99 4.56 9.18 20.02
C LYS A 99 3.72 10.25 19.34
N ALA A 100 3.68 11.44 19.93
CA ALA A 100 3.06 12.59 19.32
C ALA A 100 3.98 13.21 18.26
N HIS A 101 3.46 13.43 17.06
CA HIS A 101 4.14 14.06 15.93
C HIS A 101 3.37 15.29 15.49
N ASN A 102 4.07 16.36 15.14
CA ASN A 102 3.46 17.50 14.47
C ASN A 102 3.43 17.22 12.96
N ILE A 103 2.25 16.88 12.43
CA ILE A 103 2.05 16.50 11.04
C ILE A 103 1.68 17.75 10.23
N GLY A 104 2.42 18.03 9.16
CA GLY A 104 2.19 19.16 8.26
C GLY A 104 2.99 19.02 6.97
N LEU A 105 2.99 20.03 6.09
CA LEU A 105 3.69 19.94 4.79
C LEU A 105 5.16 19.55 4.89
N GLY A 106 5.87 20.08 5.91
CA GLY A 106 7.26 19.73 6.18
C GLY A 106 7.50 18.24 6.46
N SER A 107 6.49 17.50 6.93
CA SER A 107 6.57 16.05 7.16
C SER A 107 6.72 15.26 5.87
N LEU A 108 6.32 15.81 4.72
CA LEU A 108 6.50 15.18 3.40
C LEU A 108 7.89 15.43 2.80
N GLY A 109 8.70 16.31 3.39
CA GLY A 109 9.99 16.72 2.82
C GLY A 109 11.03 15.58 2.67
N ALA A 110 10.81 14.44 3.31
CA ALA A 110 11.64 13.24 3.18
C ALA A 110 11.15 12.26 2.10
N ILE A 111 10.02 12.53 1.46
CA ILE A 111 9.37 11.64 0.50
C ILE A 111 9.49 12.25 -0.89
N ASP A 112 10.08 11.51 -1.82
CA ASP A 112 10.08 11.88 -3.24
C ASP A 112 8.64 11.92 -3.78
N SER A 113 8.27 12.98 -4.50
CA SER A 113 6.91 13.19 -4.98
C SER A 113 6.42 12.08 -5.91
N ARG A 114 7.32 11.48 -6.71
CA ARG A 114 7.00 10.38 -7.61
C ARG A 114 6.83 9.08 -6.85
N ILE A 115 7.60 8.85 -5.78
CA ILE A 115 7.37 7.72 -4.86
C ILE A 115 6.02 7.87 -4.16
N LEU A 116 5.66 9.07 -3.70
CA LEU A 116 4.33 9.32 -3.12
C LEU A 116 3.22 9.03 -4.15
N HIS A 117 3.36 9.54 -5.37
CA HIS A 117 2.42 9.31 -6.47
C HIS A 117 2.24 7.81 -6.75
N ALA A 118 3.34 7.06 -6.90
CA ALA A 118 3.28 5.61 -7.11
C ALA A 118 2.61 4.87 -5.95
N SER A 119 2.91 5.27 -4.71
CA SER A 119 2.37 4.62 -3.51
C SER A 119 0.87 4.86 -3.35
N LEU A 120 0.41 6.09 -3.61
CA LEU A 120 -1.01 6.44 -3.59
C LEU A 120 -1.76 5.73 -4.72
N GLY A 121 -1.20 5.74 -5.94
CA GLY A 121 -1.75 5.04 -7.09
C GLY A 121 -1.94 3.55 -6.86
N VAL A 122 -0.94 2.87 -6.30
CA VAL A 122 -1.06 1.44 -5.94
C VAL A 122 -2.24 1.19 -5.00
N PHE A 123 -2.48 2.08 -4.03
CA PHE A 123 -3.59 1.91 -3.11
C PHE A 123 -4.95 2.18 -3.78
N THR A 124 -5.05 3.21 -4.64
CA THR A 124 -6.30 3.54 -5.34
C THR A 124 -6.71 2.42 -6.28
N GLU A 125 -5.79 1.83 -7.05
CA GLU A 125 -6.13 0.68 -7.91
C GLU A 125 -6.46 -0.58 -7.10
N SER A 126 -5.84 -0.76 -5.93
CA SER A 126 -6.22 -1.82 -5.00
C SER A 126 -7.67 -1.66 -4.50
N ALA A 127 -8.15 -0.43 -4.35
CA ALA A 127 -9.52 -0.15 -3.94
C ALA A 127 -10.54 -0.47 -5.05
N GLU A 128 -10.23 -0.20 -6.32
CA GLU A 128 -11.06 -0.61 -7.46
C GLU A 128 -11.12 -2.14 -7.61
N ILE A 129 -10.02 -2.85 -7.34
CA ILE A 129 -10.03 -4.32 -7.22
C ILE A 129 -10.98 -4.78 -6.11
N CYS A 130 -10.92 -4.15 -4.93
CA CYS A 130 -11.84 -4.44 -3.84
C CYS A 130 -13.30 -4.25 -4.26
N LYS A 131 -13.62 -3.17 -4.99
CA LYS A 131 -14.96 -2.90 -5.51
C LYS A 131 -15.44 -3.96 -6.51
N ALA A 132 -14.59 -4.42 -7.42
CA ALA A 132 -14.91 -5.52 -8.33
C ALA A 132 -15.26 -6.81 -7.58
N LEU A 133 -14.53 -7.10 -6.50
CA LEU A 133 -14.81 -8.25 -5.62
C LEU A 133 -16.13 -8.08 -4.85
N VAL A 134 -16.40 -6.89 -4.31
CA VAL A 134 -17.66 -6.58 -3.61
C VAL A 134 -18.86 -6.77 -4.55
N ASN A 135 -18.81 -6.18 -5.76
CA ASN A 135 -19.85 -6.35 -6.77
C ASN A 135 -20.10 -7.84 -7.09
N THR A 136 -19.03 -8.64 -7.17
CA THR A 136 -19.13 -10.09 -7.39
C THR A 136 -19.80 -10.80 -6.21
N ILE A 137 -19.46 -10.42 -4.98
CA ILE A 137 -20.10 -10.95 -3.76
C ILE A 137 -21.60 -10.60 -3.72
N GLU A 138 -21.98 -9.44 -4.23
CA GLU A 138 -23.37 -8.98 -4.35
C GLU A 138 -24.16 -9.67 -5.48
N GLY A 139 -23.53 -10.60 -6.21
CA GLY A 139 -24.17 -11.46 -7.20
C GLY A 139 -23.96 -11.04 -8.66
N GLN A 140 -23.14 -10.01 -8.92
CA GLN A 140 -22.72 -9.68 -10.28
C GLN A 140 -21.68 -10.71 -10.78
N SER A 141 -21.54 -10.85 -12.09
CA SER A 141 -20.44 -11.64 -12.66
C SER A 141 -19.10 -10.92 -12.46
N LEU A 142 -18.03 -11.67 -12.16
CA LEU A 142 -16.69 -11.09 -12.09
C LEU A 142 -16.26 -10.58 -13.46
N ASP A 143 -16.13 -9.26 -13.58
CA ASP A 143 -15.65 -8.61 -14.79
C ASP A 143 -14.12 -8.71 -14.86
N LEU A 144 -13.64 -9.72 -15.57
CA LEU A 144 -12.21 -9.94 -15.79
C LEU A 144 -11.57 -8.87 -16.67
N VAL A 145 -12.34 -8.12 -17.48
CA VAL A 145 -11.81 -7.04 -18.30
C VAL A 145 -11.44 -5.87 -17.39
N ASN A 146 -12.39 -5.39 -16.58
CA ASN A 146 -12.13 -4.34 -15.59
C ASN A 146 -11.00 -4.78 -14.64
N LEU A 147 -11.08 -6.00 -14.09
CA LEU A 147 -10.06 -6.46 -13.15
C LEU A 147 -8.65 -6.50 -13.78
N SER A 148 -8.55 -6.85 -15.07
CA SER A 148 -7.26 -6.84 -15.78
C SER A 148 -6.72 -5.44 -16.01
N GLU A 149 -7.58 -4.45 -16.22
CA GLU A 149 -7.23 -3.03 -16.29
C GLU A 149 -6.63 -2.55 -14.96
N GLU A 150 -7.30 -2.80 -13.83
CA GLU A 150 -6.80 -2.40 -12.51
C GLU A 150 -5.44 -3.03 -12.17
N PHE A 151 -5.22 -4.30 -12.55
CA PHE A 151 -3.90 -4.93 -12.41
C PHE A 151 -2.85 -4.31 -13.35
N GLY A 152 -3.25 -3.84 -14.53
CA GLY A 152 -2.42 -3.07 -15.45
C GLY A 152 -1.98 -1.74 -14.85
N ASP A 153 -2.90 -1.02 -14.23
CA ASP A 153 -2.65 0.28 -13.59
C ASP A 153 -1.82 0.12 -12.31
N LEU A 154 -2.05 -0.93 -11.52
CA LEU A 154 -1.15 -1.34 -10.44
C LEU A 154 0.30 -1.52 -10.93
N ASN A 155 0.48 -2.19 -12.07
CA ASN A 155 1.81 -2.38 -12.66
C ASN A 155 2.39 -1.05 -13.17
N TRP A 156 1.55 -0.11 -13.63
CA TRP A 156 2.01 1.17 -14.13
C TRP A 156 2.70 1.96 -13.02
N TYR A 157 2.12 1.98 -11.82
CA TYR A 157 2.75 2.58 -10.65
C TYR A 157 3.93 1.77 -10.13
N SER A 158 3.78 0.44 -9.96
CA SER A 158 4.77 -0.39 -9.24
C SER A 158 5.97 -0.85 -10.08
N LEU A 159 5.81 -0.97 -11.40
CA LEU A 159 6.86 -1.38 -12.35
C LEU A 159 7.23 -0.27 -13.36
N GLY A 160 6.39 0.75 -13.53
CA GLY A 160 6.69 1.95 -14.31
C GLY A 160 7.32 3.04 -13.43
N VAL A 161 6.49 3.74 -12.64
CA VAL A 161 6.92 4.93 -11.90
C VAL A 161 7.91 4.63 -10.78
N PHE A 162 7.58 3.70 -9.87
CA PHE A 162 8.37 3.45 -8.67
C PHE A 162 9.84 3.05 -8.96
N PRO A 163 10.15 2.16 -9.92
CA PRO A 163 11.54 1.81 -10.25
C PRO A 163 12.36 3.01 -10.71
N SER A 164 11.75 3.90 -11.50
CA SER A 164 12.40 5.13 -11.98
C SER A 164 12.62 6.13 -10.83
N ALA A 165 11.64 6.30 -9.95
CA ALA A 165 11.71 7.22 -8.83
C ALA A 165 12.69 6.76 -7.73
N SER A 166 12.73 5.46 -7.44
CA SER A 166 13.58 4.87 -6.40
C SER A 166 15.02 4.59 -6.86
N GLY A 167 15.27 4.56 -8.17
CA GLY A 167 16.53 4.09 -8.75
C GLY A 167 16.73 2.57 -8.68
N ILE A 168 15.71 1.80 -8.25
CA ILE A 168 15.76 0.34 -8.14
C ILE A 168 15.16 -0.25 -9.41
N HIS A 169 15.96 -0.90 -10.24
CA HIS A 169 15.49 -1.52 -11.48
C HIS A 169 14.37 -2.55 -11.23
N TYR A 170 13.29 -2.52 -12.01
CA TYR A 170 12.13 -3.40 -11.85
C TYR A 170 12.51 -4.90 -11.84
N GLY A 171 13.49 -5.30 -12.66
CA GLY A 171 13.99 -6.67 -12.70
C GLY A 171 14.58 -7.12 -11.37
N ARG A 172 15.24 -6.20 -10.63
CA ARG A 172 15.78 -6.48 -9.30
C ARG A 172 14.67 -6.63 -8.27
N ILE A 173 13.61 -5.82 -8.34
CA ILE A 173 12.45 -5.95 -7.47
C ILE A 173 11.82 -7.34 -7.61
N LEU A 174 11.59 -7.78 -8.85
CA LEU A 174 11.00 -9.08 -9.15
C LEU A 174 11.92 -10.24 -8.74
N GLU A 175 13.20 -10.20 -9.12
CA GLU A 175 14.21 -11.21 -8.75
C GLU A 175 14.31 -11.37 -7.23
N THR A 176 14.43 -10.25 -6.51
CA THR A 176 14.56 -10.23 -5.05
C THR A 176 13.32 -10.81 -4.37
N ASN A 177 12.12 -10.54 -4.92
CA ASN A 177 10.88 -11.12 -4.42
C ASN A 177 10.92 -12.66 -4.51
N ILE A 178 11.31 -13.20 -5.66
CA ILE A 178 11.42 -14.65 -5.88
C ILE A 178 12.48 -15.27 -4.97
N VAL A 179 13.66 -14.67 -4.82
CA VAL A 179 14.71 -15.20 -3.92
C VAL A 179 14.21 -15.26 -2.48
N LYS A 180 13.55 -14.21 -1.99
CA LYS A 180 12.93 -14.21 -0.65
C LYS A 180 11.84 -15.29 -0.53
N LEU A 181 11.01 -15.47 -1.57
CA LEU A 181 9.97 -16.51 -1.56
C LEU A 181 10.57 -17.92 -1.61
N ALA A 182 11.68 -18.14 -2.31
CA ALA A 182 12.40 -19.42 -2.32
C ALA A 182 13.04 -19.74 -0.96
N VAL A 183 13.50 -18.73 -0.20
CA VAL A 183 13.91 -18.91 1.20
C VAL A 183 12.73 -19.41 2.05
N ARG A 184 11.54 -18.86 1.83
CA ARG A 184 10.33 -19.26 2.58
C ARG A 184 9.76 -20.61 2.13
N TYR A 185 9.78 -20.86 0.83
CA TYR A 185 9.16 -22.00 0.15
C TYR A 185 10.21 -22.66 -0.76
N PRO A 186 11.10 -23.52 -0.23
CA PRO A 186 12.22 -24.07 -0.99
C PRO A 186 11.81 -24.91 -2.21
N GLU A 187 10.67 -25.59 -2.14
CA GLU A 187 10.14 -26.37 -3.27
C GLU A 187 8.86 -25.76 -3.83
N LYS A 188 7.84 -25.61 -2.99
CA LYS A 188 6.52 -25.10 -3.34
C LYS A 188 5.84 -24.49 -2.12
N PHE A 189 4.69 -23.86 -2.35
CA PHE A 189 3.88 -23.34 -1.27
C PHE A 189 3.45 -24.44 -0.28
N GLU A 190 3.64 -24.16 1.01
CA GLU A 190 3.08 -24.93 2.11
C GLU A 190 2.48 -23.99 3.16
N ALA A 191 1.23 -24.23 3.57
CA ALA A 191 0.53 -23.37 4.52
C ALA A 191 1.28 -23.23 5.85
N PHE A 192 1.90 -24.32 6.33
CA PHE A 192 2.74 -24.32 7.54
C PHE A 192 3.86 -23.28 7.46
N LEU A 193 4.57 -23.18 6.33
CA LEU A 193 5.67 -22.22 6.12
C LEU A 193 5.19 -20.78 5.94
N ALA A 194 3.89 -20.55 5.69
CA ALA A 194 3.30 -19.23 5.61
C ALA A 194 3.08 -18.57 6.98
N HIS A 195 3.08 -19.37 8.05
CA HIS A 195 2.87 -18.89 9.42
C HIS A 195 4.12 -18.16 9.94
N ASP A 196 3.91 -17.04 10.63
CA ASP A 196 4.99 -16.16 11.08
C ASP A 196 6.01 -16.86 11.99
N GLU A 197 5.56 -17.79 12.83
CA GLU A 197 6.39 -18.62 13.72
C GLU A 197 7.30 -19.62 12.98
N ASN A 198 6.98 -19.95 11.73
CA ASN A 198 7.71 -20.94 10.92
C ASN A 198 8.59 -20.28 9.85
N ARG A 199 8.61 -18.94 9.77
CA ARG A 199 9.36 -18.18 8.78
C ARG A 199 10.76 -17.85 9.28
N ASN A 200 11.76 -18.02 8.41
CA ASN A 200 13.11 -17.50 8.67
C ASN A 200 13.21 -16.03 8.23
N LEU A 201 12.67 -15.14 9.07
CA LEU A 201 12.63 -13.69 8.79
C LEU A 201 14.03 -13.06 8.60
N VAL A 202 15.06 -13.63 9.23
CA VAL A 202 16.44 -13.16 9.12
C VAL A 202 16.97 -13.43 7.71
N GLU A 203 16.86 -14.66 7.21
CA GLU A 203 17.32 -14.99 5.86
C GLU A 203 16.42 -14.35 4.79
N GLU A 204 15.10 -14.24 5.01
CA GLU A 204 14.22 -13.47 4.12
C GLU A 204 14.69 -12.00 4.02
N ARG A 205 15.04 -11.35 5.14
CA ARG A 205 15.52 -9.97 5.14
C ARG A 205 16.88 -9.84 4.46
N LYS A 206 17.78 -10.80 4.66
CA LYS A 206 19.09 -10.83 4.01
C LYS A 206 18.96 -10.95 2.49
N ALA A 207 18.05 -11.80 1.99
CA ALA A 207 17.72 -11.89 0.58
C ALA A 207 17.22 -10.55 0.02
N LEU A 208 16.31 -9.88 0.73
CA LEU A 208 15.79 -8.55 0.35
C LEU A 208 16.89 -7.48 0.25
N VAL A 209 17.76 -7.39 1.25
CA VAL A 209 18.83 -6.37 1.30
C VAL A 209 19.87 -6.60 0.21
N ASN A 210 20.23 -7.84 -0.09
CA ASN A 210 21.21 -8.16 -1.13
C ASN A 210 20.70 -7.87 -2.55
N GLY A 211 19.39 -7.89 -2.76
CA GLY A 211 18.80 -7.69 -4.08
C GLY A 211 18.55 -6.22 -4.46
N ILE A 212 18.45 -5.33 -3.46
CA ILE A 212 18.25 -3.88 -3.67
C ILE A 212 19.59 -3.10 -3.68
N LYS A 213 20.67 -3.72 -3.19
CA LYS A 213 22.05 -3.24 -3.41
C LYS A 213 22.50 -3.55 -4.84
#